data_AF-A0A840YPE6-F1
#
_entry.id   AF-A0A840YPE6-F1
#
_cell.length_a   1.000
_cell.length_b   1.000
_cell.length_c   1.000
_cell.angle_alpha   90.00
_cell.angle_beta   90.00
_cell.angle_gamma   90.00
#
_symmetry.space_group_name_H-M   'P 1'
#
loop_
_entity.id
_entity.type
_entity.pdbx_description
1 polymer ?
#
loop_
_entity_poly.entity_id
_entity_poly.type
_entity_poly.pdbx_seq_one_letter_code
_entity_poly.pdbx_strand_id
1 'polypeptide(L)'
;MKTPSKTCAMCGTTFFRKKKITHKRWEETRTCGRACGTRLTARDPAWRQRVGEGRKAYFAANPEAKAALVVRANAQLASFRHLADRAKAGRTKSQMALGWCPPEWLDQYKKWRRDYGATTAREMVEGEIADAEKRRLAALTPLQRRTEEQIKRVQAGAGLITVPVMRRAEHDFSLTGNALVAM
;
A
#
# COMPACT_ATOMS: atom_id res chain seq x y z
N MET A 1 57.25 -8.63 -9.34
CA MET A 1 56.13 -9.36 -9.99
C MET A 1 54.98 -8.40 -10.22
N LYS A 2 54.52 -8.20 -11.47
CA LYS A 2 53.35 -7.33 -11.76
C LYS A 2 52.09 -8.03 -11.27
N THR A 3 51.24 -7.33 -10.51
CA THR A 3 49.94 -7.86 -10.10
C THR A 3 49.05 -8.03 -11.33
N PRO A 4 48.42 -9.20 -11.55
CA PRO A 4 47.54 -9.39 -12.69
C PRO A 4 46.36 -8.43 -12.58
N SER A 5 46.10 -7.68 -13.66
CA SER A 5 45.00 -6.74 -13.79
C SER A 5 43.91 -7.31 -14.72
N LYS A 6 42.67 -6.83 -14.54
CA LYS A 6 41.51 -7.17 -15.37
C LYS A 6 40.64 -5.94 -15.58
N THR A 7 39.86 -5.95 -16.65
CA THR A 7 38.87 -4.91 -16.96
C THR A 7 37.48 -5.33 -16.48
N CYS A 8 36.76 -4.44 -15.80
CA CYS A 8 35.43 -4.74 -15.29
C CYS A 8 34.41 -4.85 -16.44
N ALA A 9 33.71 -5.98 -16.53
CA ALA A 9 32.69 -6.22 -17.56
C ALA A 9 31.48 -5.25 -17.51
N MET A 10 31.32 -4.49 -16.41
CA MET A 10 30.17 -3.60 -16.22
C MET A 10 30.48 -2.11 -16.36
N CYS A 11 31.67 -1.67 -15.93
CA CYS A 11 32.03 -0.25 -15.93
C CYS A 11 33.35 0.05 -16.64
N GLY A 12 34.01 -0.96 -17.23
CA GLY A 12 35.26 -0.78 -17.97
C GLY A 12 36.48 -0.46 -17.10
N THR A 13 36.33 -0.28 -15.79
CA THR A 13 37.47 0.08 -14.93
C THR A 13 38.44 -1.09 -14.77
N THR A 14 39.74 -0.80 -14.84
CA THR A 14 40.78 -1.77 -14.53
C THR A 14 40.87 -1.98 -13.03
N PHE A 15 40.93 -3.23 -12.59
CA PHE A 15 41.05 -3.60 -11.20
C PHE A 15 42.07 -4.73 -11.02
N PHE A 16 42.60 -4.83 -9.80
CA PHE A 16 43.70 -5.74 -9.46
C PHE A 16 43.28 -6.81 -8.46
N ARG A 17 44.00 -7.93 -8.47
CA ARG A 17 43.80 -9.01 -7.51
C ARG A 17 44.08 -8.52 -6.08
N LYS A 18 43.10 -8.71 -5.19
CA LYS A 18 43.27 -8.46 -3.75
C LYS A 18 44.04 -9.62 -3.11
N LYS A 19 44.91 -9.32 -2.13
CA LYS A 19 45.77 -10.30 -1.42
C LYS A 19 45.01 -11.52 -0.87
N LYS A 20 43.76 -11.33 -0.42
CA LYS A 20 42.90 -12.39 0.16
C LYS A 20 42.15 -13.25 -0.86
N ILE A 21 42.30 -13.01 -2.17
CA ILE A 21 41.59 -13.76 -3.22
C ILE A 21 42.52 -14.83 -3.77
N THR A 22 42.06 -16.09 -3.81
CA THR A 22 42.78 -17.22 -4.42
C THR A 22 42.91 -17.03 -5.94
N HIS A 23 43.91 -17.64 -6.57
CA HIS A 23 44.13 -17.49 -8.02
C HIS A 23 42.90 -17.93 -8.84
N LYS A 24 42.35 -19.11 -8.52
CA LYS A 24 41.11 -19.63 -9.11
C LYS A 24 39.93 -18.65 -8.99
N ARG A 25 39.71 -18.08 -7.81
CA ARG A 25 38.64 -17.09 -7.60
C ARG A 25 38.91 -15.78 -8.37
N TRP A 26 40.17 -15.39 -8.51
CA TRP A 26 40.55 -14.23 -9.31
C TRP A 26 40.24 -14.44 -10.79
N GLU A 27 40.53 -15.61 -11.35
CA GLU A 27 40.20 -15.99 -12.74
C GLU A 27 38.70 -15.90 -13.03
N GLU A 28 37.86 -16.33 -12.08
CA GLU A 28 36.40 -16.26 -12.20
C GLU A 28 35.83 -14.85 -11.99
N THR A 29 36.58 -13.94 -11.37
CA THR A 29 36.12 -12.58 -11.07
C THR A 29 36.04 -11.74 -12.35
N ARG A 30 34.82 -11.28 -12.68
CA ARG A 30 34.50 -10.43 -13.85
C ARG A 30 34.22 -8.96 -13.52
N THR A 31 34.09 -8.61 -12.24
CA THR A 31 33.66 -7.28 -11.81
C THR A 31 34.59 -6.71 -10.76
N CYS A 32 34.78 -5.39 -10.79
CA CYS A 32 35.68 -4.67 -9.88
C CYS A 32 35.19 -4.65 -8.42
N GLY A 33 33.92 -4.94 -8.17
CA GLY A 33 33.35 -4.94 -6.82
C GLY A 33 31.90 -5.38 -6.77
N ARG A 34 31.34 -5.41 -5.55
CA ARG A 34 30.00 -5.93 -5.26
C ARG A 34 28.90 -5.22 -6.06
N ALA A 35 28.95 -3.89 -6.14
CA ALA A 35 27.96 -3.11 -6.89
C ALA A 35 27.91 -3.51 -8.38
N CYS A 36 29.09 -3.61 -9.03
CA CYS A 36 29.16 -4.08 -10.41
C CYS A 36 28.75 -5.56 -10.54
N GLY A 37 29.09 -6.40 -9.55
CA GLY A 37 28.60 -7.77 -9.48
C GLY A 37 27.07 -7.87 -9.45
N THR A 38 26.41 -7.02 -8.64
CA THR A 38 24.94 -6.94 -8.58
C THR A 38 24.34 -6.48 -9.90
N ARG A 39 24.94 -5.50 -10.56
CA ARG A 39 24.49 -5.07 -11.91
C ARG A 39 24.67 -6.17 -12.95
N LEU A 40 25.77 -6.93 -12.89
CA LEU A 40 26.01 -8.07 -13.77
C LEU A 40 24.96 -9.16 -13.57
N THR A 41 24.60 -9.50 -12.31
CA THR A 41 23.52 -10.46 -12.03
C THR A 41 22.14 -9.99 -12.47
N ALA A 42 21.92 -8.68 -12.57
CA ALA A 42 20.65 -8.14 -13.08
C ALA A 42 20.60 -8.17 -14.61
N ARG A 43 21.73 -7.92 -15.28
CA ARG A 43 21.84 -7.80 -16.74
C ARG A 43 22.03 -9.14 -17.46
N ASP A 44 22.69 -10.11 -16.83
CA ASP A 44 23.04 -11.41 -17.43
C ASP A 44 22.29 -12.54 -16.70
N PRO A 45 21.21 -13.08 -17.30
CA PRO A 45 20.43 -14.18 -16.73
C PRO A 45 21.24 -15.47 -16.53
N ALA A 46 22.15 -15.78 -17.45
CA ALA A 46 22.98 -16.99 -17.38
C ALA A 46 23.96 -16.90 -16.20
N TRP A 47 24.56 -15.73 -15.99
CA TRP A 47 25.39 -15.47 -14.81
C TRP A 47 24.57 -15.58 -13.52
N ARG A 48 23.36 -15.02 -13.48
CA ARG A 48 22.45 -15.12 -12.33
C ARG A 48 22.11 -16.57 -12.00
N GLN A 49 21.78 -17.37 -13.01
CA GLN A 49 21.47 -18.78 -12.86
C GLN A 49 22.66 -19.54 -12.27
N ARG A 50 23.86 -19.39 -12.84
CA ARG A 50 25.07 -20.05 -12.37
C ARG A 50 25.42 -19.71 -10.91
N VAL A 51 25.32 -18.44 -10.52
CA VAL A 51 25.53 -18.02 -9.13
C VAL A 51 24.46 -18.62 -8.21
N GLY A 52 23.21 -18.70 -8.67
CA GLY A 52 22.11 -19.34 -7.95
C GLY A 52 22.34 -20.82 -7.72
N GLU A 53 22.76 -21.55 -8.75
CA GLU A 53 23.08 -22.98 -8.69
C GLU A 53 24.26 -23.26 -7.75
N GLY A 54 25.34 -22.48 -7.84
CA GLY A 54 26.47 -22.58 -6.93
C GLY A 54 26.06 -22.35 -5.46
N ARG A 55 25.16 -21.38 -5.21
CA ARG A 55 24.61 -21.13 -3.87
C ARG A 55 23.72 -22.28 -3.39
N LYS A 56 22.91 -22.87 -4.26
CA LYS A 56 22.10 -24.07 -3.95
C LYS A 56 22.99 -25.26 -3.60
N ALA A 57 23.99 -25.55 -4.43
CA ALA A 57 24.95 -26.64 -4.21
C ALA A 57 25.72 -26.45 -2.89
N TYR A 58 26.18 -25.22 -2.61
CA TYR A 58 26.85 -24.91 -1.33
C TYR A 58 25.96 -25.23 -0.12
N PHE A 59 24.70 -24.80 -0.12
CA PHE A 59 23.79 -25.08 1.01
C PHE A 59 23.27 -26.50 1.05
N ALA A 60 23.28 -27.23 -0.07
CA ALA A 60 23.04 -28.67 -0.08
C ALA A 60 24.20 -29.42 0.60
N ALA A 61 25.45 -29.00 0.33
CA ALA A 61 26.65 -29.57 0.97
C ALA A 61 26.86 -29.08 2.42
N ASN A 62 26.24 -27.96 2.82
CA ASN A 62 26.43 -27.34 4.13
C ASN A 62 25.07 -27.00 4.77
N PRO A 63 24.33 -28.00 5.29
CA PRO A 63 23.00 -27.79 5.87
C PRO A 63 23.04 -26.89 7.11
N GLU A 64 24.11 -26.96 7.93
CA GLU A 64 24.29 -26.10 9.10
C GLU A 64 24.41 -24.62 8.73
N ALA A 65 25.17 -24.31 7.67
CA ALA A 65 25.30 -22.95 7.16
C ALA A 65 23.95 -22.41 6.64
N LYS A 66 23.11 -23.29 6.07
CA LYS A 66 21.74 -22.95 5.66
C LYS A 66 20.87 -22.67 6.87
N ALA A 67 20.91 -23.52 7.89
CA ALA A 67 20.15 -23.34 9.13
C ALA A 67 20.52 -22.03 9.84
N ALA A 68 21.82 -21.74 9.99
CA ALA A 68 22.30 -20.49 10.58
C ALA A 68 21.82 -19.24 9.82
N LEU A 69 21.80 -19.31 8.48
CA LEU A 69 21.26 -18.23 7.65
C LEU A 69 19.76 -18.01 7.92
N VAL A 70 18.97 -19.09 8.02
CA VAL A 70 17.54 -19.02 8.30
C VAL A 70 17.27 -18.41 9.68
N VAL A 71 18.01 -18.84 10.71
CA VAL A 71 17.89 -18.27 12.07
C VAL A 71 18.17 -16.77 12.04
N ARG A 72 19.26 -16.34 11.37
CA ARG A 72 19.60 -14.92 11.26
C ARG A 72 18.53 -14.14 10.50
N ALA A 73 17.98 -14.68 9.42
CA ALA A 73 16.91 -14.05 8.66
C ALA A 73 15.63 -13.89 9.51
N ASN A 74 15.26 -14.91 10.27
CA ASN A 74 14.11 -14.87 11.17
C ASN A 74 14.30 -13.84 12.30
N ALA A 75 15.50 -13.76 12.90
CA ALA A 75 15.82 -12.75 13.90
C ALA A 75 15.71 -11.32 13.34
N GLN A 76 16.16 -11.12 12.10
CA GLN A 76 16.04 -9.83 11.42
C GLN A 76 14.58 -9.51 11.07
N LEU A 77 13.77 -10.48 10.65
CA LEU A 77 12.34 -10.28 10.42
C LEU A 77 11.60 -9.95 11.73
N ALA A 78 11.95 -10.61 12.83
CA ALA A 78 11.38 -10.33 14.15
C ALA A 78 11.68 -8.89 14.61
N SER A 79 12.88 -8.37 14.37
CA SER A 79 13.20 -6.98 14.71
C SER A 79 12.39 -5.96 13.88
N PHE A 80 12.11 -6.27 12.61
CA PHE A 80 11.22 -5.43 11.79
C PHE A 80 9.75 -5.49 12.22
N ARG A 81 9.26 -6.65 12.66
CA ARG A 81 7.89 -6.78 13.21
C ARG A 81 7.69 -5.86 14.41
N HIS A 82 8.65 -5.85 15.33
CA HIS A 82 8.62 -4.94 16.49
C HIS A 82 8.49 -3.46 16.09
N LEU A 83 9.13 -3.02 15.00
CA LEU A 83 9.01 -1.64 14.52
C LEU A 83 7.63 -1.37 13.92
N ALA A 84 7.09 -2.32 13.15
CA ALA A 84 5.75 -2.23 12.58
C ALA A 84 4.67 -2.18 13.67
N ASP A 85 4.81 -2.99 14.72
CA ASP A 85 3.89 -3.03 15.86
C ASP A 85 3.95 -1.73 16.67
N ARG A 86 5.15 -1.18 16.90
CA ARG A 86 5.31 0.16 17.50
C ARG A 86 4.63 1.25 16.66
N ALA A 87 4.80 1.22 15.34
CA ALA A 87 4.17 2.18 14.45
C ALA A 87 2.63 2.05 14.44
N LYS A 88 2.11 0.81 14.48
CA LYS A 88 0.67 0.54 14.60
C LYS A 88 0.12 1.06 15.93
N ALA A 89 0.77 0.72 17.05
CA ALA A 89 0.39 1.21 18.37
C ALA A 89 0.41 2.74 18.46
N GLY A 90 1.40 3.40 17.83
CA GLY A 90 1.47 4.85 17.71
C GLY A 90 0.27 5.44 16.96
N ARG A 91 -0.09 4.86 15.80
CA ARG A 91 -1.27 5.28 15.02
C ARG A 91 -2.57 5.11 15.82
N THR A 92 -2.75 3.98 16.50
CA THR A 92 -3.95 3.73 17.33
C THR A 92 -4.04 4.75 18.47
N LYS A 93 -2.94 5.03 19.18
CA LYS A 93 -2.92 6.07 20.22
C LYS A 93 -3.26 7.45 19.67
N SER A 94 -2.72 7.83 18.52
CA SER A 94 -3.04 9.10 17.87
C SER A 94 -4.49 9.17 17.42
N GLN A 95 -5.06 8.08 16.90
CA GLN A 95 -6.48 8.00 16.54
C GLN A 95 -7.38 8.15 17.77
N MET A 96 -7.08 7.45 18.87
CA MET A 96 -7.86 7.58 20.11
C MET A 96 -7.76 8.99 20.70
N ALA A 97 -6.57 9.59 20.72
CA ALA A 97 -6.37 10.96 21.22
C ALA A 97 -7.07 12.03 20.37
N LEU A 98 -7.27 11.76 19.08
CA LEU A 98 -7.96 12.63 18.14
C LEU A 98 -9.38 12.14 17.83
N GLY A 99 -9.97 11.30 18.68
CA GLY A 99 -11.33 10.76 18.46
C GLY A 99 -12.42 11.83 18.41
N TRP A 100 -12.14 13.04 18.93
CA TRP A 100 -13.02 14.21 18.83
C TRP A 100 -12.93 14.92 17.46
N CYS A 101 -11.83 14.73 16.72
CA CYS A 101 -11.58 15.42 15.46
C CYS A 101 -12.03 14.52 14.29
N PRO A 102 -12.95 14.98 13.43
CA PRO A 102 -13.39 14.20 12.28
C PRO A 102 -12.23 13.89 11.32
N PRO A 103 -12.25 12.74 10.62
CA PRO A 103 -11.14 12.28 9.80
C PRO A 103 -10.76 13.26 8.68
N GLU A 104 -11.74 13.97 8.11
CA GLU A 104 -11.54 14.97 7.07
C GLU A 104 -10.78 16.23 7.54
N TRP A 105 -10.78 16.52 8.85
CA TRP A 105 -10.11 17.69 9.44
C TRP A 105 -8.75 17.37 10.10
N LEU A 106 -8.37 16.09 10.19
CA LEU A 106 -7.16 15.66 10.91
C LEU A 106 -5.87 16.28 10.38
N ASP A 107 -5.73 16.38 9.06
CA ASP A 107 -4.51 16.93 8.46
C ASP A 107 -4.42 18.45 8.63
N GLN A 108 -5.58 19.12 8.58
CA GLN A 108 -5.68 20.55 8.89
C GLN A 108 -5.35 20.82 10.36
N TYR A 109 -5.89 20.01 11.29
CA TYR A 109 -5.56 20.07 12.72
C TYR A 109 -4.07 19.88 12.97
N LYS A 110 -3.40 18.92 12.32
CA LYS A 110 -1.95 18.72 12.47
C LYS A 110 -1.15 19.94 12.02
N LYS A 111 -1.58 20.60 10.95
CA LYS A 111 -0.96 21.83 10.46
C LYS A 111 -1.14 22.95 11.49
N TRP A 112 -2.38 23.24 11.88
CA TRP A 112 -2.68 24.28 12.86
C TRP A 112 -2.05 24.03 14.23
N ARG A 113 -1.97 22.78 14.68
CA ARG A 113 -1.30 22.43 15.93
C ARG A 113 0.19 22.75 15.89
N ARG A 114 0.84 22.63 14.73
CA ARG A 114 2.25 22.99 14.54
C ARG A 114 2.44 24.50 14.55
N ASP A 115 1.52 25.23 13.94
CA ASP A 115 1.67 26.67 13.70
C ASP A 115 1.20 27.51 14.91
N TYR A 116 0.11 27.11 15.58
CA TYR A 116 -0.58 27.91 16.60
C TYR A 116 -0.68 27.23 17.97
N GLY A 117 -0.26 25.96 18.09
CA GLY A 117 -0.39 25.18 19.32
C GLY A 117 -1.71 24.41 19.43
N ALA A 118 -1.80 23.54 20.45
CA ALA A 118 -2.85 22.53 20.52
C ALA A 118 -4.25 23.06 20.90
N THR A 119 -4.32 24.08 21.76
CA THR A 119 -5.56 24.69 22.24
C THR A 119 -6.22 25.49 21.13
N THR A 120 -5.49 26.43 20.53
CA THR A 120 -5.99 27.27 19.42
C THR A 120 -6.35 26.43 18.20
N ALA A 121 -5.56 25.40 17.87
CA ALA A 121 -5.90 24.49 16.77
C ALA A 121 -7.21 23.73 17.00
N ARG A 122 -7.55 23.43 18.26
CA ARG A 122 -8.81 22.78 18.60
C ARG A 122 -10.00 23.71 18.42
N GLU A 123 -9.91 24.93 18.94
CA GLU A 123 -10.95 25.96 18.79
C GLU A 123 -11.26 26.25 17.31
N MET A 124 -10.23 26.35 16.47
CA MET A 124 -10.42 26.57 15.03
C MET A 124 -11.14 25.40 14.34
N VAL A 125 -10.80 24.15 14.68
CA VAL A 125 -11.48 22.96 14.12
C VAL A 125 -12.92 22.88 14.62
N GLU A 126 -13.17 23.09 15.91
CA GLU A 126 -14.53 23.08 16.47
C GLU A 126 -15.40 24.19 15.84
N GLY A 127 -14.84 25.37 15.57
CA GLY A 127 -15.52 26.45 14.86
C GLY A 127 -15.91 26.06 13.42
N GLU A 128 -14.99 25.49 12.65
CA GLU A 128 -15.27 25.03 11.29
C GLU A 128 -16.27 23.87 11.24
N ILE A 129 -16.23 22.95 12.22
CA ILE A 129 -17.22 21.87 12.34
C ILE A 129 -18.60 22.47 12.57
N ALA A 130 -18.73 23.43 13.50
CA ALA A 130 -19.99 24.10 13.76
C ALA A 130 -20.52 24.83 12.53
N ASP A 131 -19.65 25.50 11.77
CA ASP A 131 -20.02 26.16 10.51
C ASP A 131 -20.43 25.17 9.42
N ALA A 132 -19.72 24.05 9.29
CA ALA A 132 -20.06 22.99 8.34
C ALA A 132 -21.41 22.34 8.69
N GLU A 133 -21.69 22.10 9.97
CA GLU A 133 -22.97 21.59 10.44
C GLU A 133 -24.10 22.58 10.19
N LYS A 134 -23.87 23.87 10.46
CA LYS A 134 -24.81 24.96 10.14
C LYS A 134 -25.12 25.01 8.64
N ARG A 135 -24.11 24.84 7.77
CA ARG A 135 -24.31 24.75 6.31
C ARG A 135 -25.13 23.51 5.92
N ARG A 136 -24.88 22.36 6.53
CA ARG A 136 -25.66 21.13 6.30
C ARG A 136 -27.13 21.31 6.72
N LEU A 137 -27.38 21.88 7.89
CA LEU A 137 -28.74 22.18 8.36
C LEU A 137 -29.46 23.21 7.48
N ALA A 138 -28.74 24.24 7.01
CA ALA A 138 -29.27 25.21 6.06
C ALA A 138 -29.61 24.59 4.69
N ALA A 139 -28.91 23.53 4.27
CA ALA A 139 -29.22 22.80 3.05
C ALA A 139 -30.43 21.86 3.20
N LEU A 140 -30.69 21.37 4.42
CA LEU A 140 -31.84 20.48 4.72
C LEU A 140 -33.15 21.25 4.93
N THR A 141 -33.09 22.50 5.38
CA THR A 141 -34.27 23.32 5.68
C THR A 141 -35.22 23.51 4.47
N PRO A 142 -34.75 23.71 3.22
CA PRO A 142 -35.63 23.74 2.04
C PRO A 142 -36.36 22.40 1.79
N LEU A 143 -35.67 21.28 2.01
CA LEU A 143 -36.26 19.95 1.86
C LEU A 143 -37.31 19.69 2.94
N GLN A 144 -37.03 20.10 4.18
CA GLN A 144 -37.96 20.00 5.30
C GLN A 144 -39.23 20.84 5.07
N ARG A 145 -39.09 22.08 4.58
CA ARG A 145 -40.24 22.90 4.17
C ARG A 145 -41.07 22.22 3.09
N ARG A 146 -40.42 21.59 2.10
CA ARG A 146 -41.09 20.85 1.04
C ARG A 146 -41.88 19.65 1.58
N THR A 147 -41.33 18.91 2.53
CA THR A 147 -42.03 17.79 3.18
C THR A 147 -43.19 18.25 4.05
N GLU A 148 -43.04 19.34 4.81
CA GLU A 148 -44.13 19.89 5.62
C GLU A 148 -45.27 20.44 4.78
N GLU A 149 -44.96 21.12 3.66
CA GLU A 149 -45.97 21.56 2.70
C GLU A 149 -46.71 20.38 2.05
N GLN A 150 -45.99 19.30 1.72
CA GLN A 150 -46.61 18.06 1.23
C GLN A 150 -47.56 17.45 2.27
N ILE A 151 -47.15 17.38 3.54
CA ILE A 151 -48.00 16.88 4.64
C ILE A 151 -49.25 17.74 4.79
N LYS A 152 -49.13 19.07 4.77
CA LYS A 152 -50.27 20.00 4.84
C LYS A 152 -51.24 19.83 3.67
N ARG A 153 -50.73 19.60 2.45
CA ARG A 153 -51.57 19.34 1.26
C ARG A 153 -52.37 18.05 1.41
N VAL A 154 -51.73 16.98 1.88
CA VAL A 154 -52.42 15.69 2.14
C VAL A 154 -53.47 15.86 3.23
N GLN A 155 -53.17 16.58 4.32
CA GLN A 155 -54.14 16.87 5.39
C GLN A 155 -55.32 17.73 4.91
N ALA A 156 -55.09 18.64 3.95
CA ALA A 156 -56.13 19.45 3.31
C ALA A 156 -56.98 18.67 2.27
N GLY A 157 -56.80 17.35 2.17
CA GLY A 157 -57.58 16.49 1.29
C GLY A 157 -57.02 16.37 -0.13
N ALA A 158 -55.78 16.80 -0.40
CA ALA A 158 -55.14 16.52 -1.67
C ALA A 158 -54.90 15.01 -1.80
N GLY A 159 -55.55 14.38 -2.78
CA GLY A 159 -55.35 12.97 -3.09
C GLY A 159 -53.90 12.72 -3.51
N LEU A 160 -53.29 11.66 -2.94
CA LEU A 160 -52.00 11.17 -3.43
C LEU A 160 -52.20 10.77 -4.89
N ILE A 161 -51.57 11.48 -5.83
CA ILE A 161 -51.50 11.03 -7.21
C ILE A 161 -50.63 9.77 -7.20
N THR A 162 -51.26 8.60 -7.14
CA THR A 162 -50.63 7.33 -7.47
C THR A 162 -50.33 7.39 -8.95
N VAL A 163 -49.14 7.89 -9.30
CA VAL A 163 -48.63 7.67 -10.65
C VAL A 163 -48.53 6.14 -10.77
N PRO A 164 -49.33 5.49 -11.63
CA PRO A 164 -49.22 4.06 -11.81
C PRO A 164 -47.78 3.82 -12.27
N VAL A 165 -47.01 3.14 -11.43
CA VAL A 165 -45.70 2.63 -11.83
C VAL A 165 -46.01 1.65 -12.95
N MET A 166 -45.86 2.09 -14.19
CA MET A 166 -45.84 1.23 -15.35
C MET A 166 -44.72 0.22 -15.09
N ARG A 167 -45.08 -0.96 -14.56
CA ARG A 167 -44.14 -2.07 -14.48
C ARG A 167 -43.66 -2.28 -15.91
N ARG A 168 -42.38 -2.04 -16.15
CA ARG A 168 -41.73 -2.50 -17.38
C ARG A 168 -42.12 -3.96 -17.55
N ALA A 169 -42.57 -4.33 -18.74
CA ALA A 169 -42.86 -5.72 -19.09
C ALA A 169 -41.69 -6.57 -18.56
N GLU A 170 -42.02 -7.51 -17.69
CA GLU A 170 -41.04 -8.43 -17.13
C GLU A 170 -40.32 -9.07 -18.32
N HIS A 171 -38.99 -8.93 -18.36
CA HIS A 171 -38.21 -9.67 -19.33
C HIS A 171 -38.41 -11.15 -19.00
N ASP A 172 -39.11 -11.87 -19.87
CA ASP A 172 -39.21 -13.32 -19.85
C ASP A 172 -37.81 -13.91 -20.00
N PHE A 173 -37.09 -14.03 -18.89
CA PHE A 173 -35.95 -14.93 -18.80
C PHE A 173 -36.51 -16.34 -18.63
N SER A 174 -36.88 -16.97 -19.74
CA SER A 174 -37.13 -18.41 -19.75
C SER A 174 -35.81 -19.13 -19.44
N LEU A 175 -35.66 -19.62 -18.21
CA LEU A 175 -34.55 -20.50 -17.80
C LEU A 175 -34.64 -21.91 -18.40
N THR A 176 -35.63 -22.17 -19.25
CA THR A 176 -35.77 -23.41 -20.01
C THR A 176 -35.47 -23.12 -21.47
N GLY A 177 -34.21 -23.33 -21.86
CA GLY A 177 -33.82 -23.41 -23.26
C GLY A 177 -34.51 -24.59 -23.92
N ASN A 178 -35.70 -24.37 -24.49
CA ASN A 178 -36.28 -25.29 -25.44
C ASN A 178 -35.67 -25.00 -26.81
N ALA A 179 -34.53 -25.65 -27.06
CA ALA A 179 -34.12 -25.99 -28.41
C ALA A 179 -35.21 -26.88 -29.01
N LEU A 180 -36.06 -26.31 -29.86
CA LEU A 180 -36.84 -27.08 -30.80
C LEU A 180 -35.84 -27.74 -31.77
N VAL A 181 -35.49 -28.98 -31.45
CA VAL A 181 -35.02 -29.96 -32.41
C VAL A 181 -36.18 -30.19 -33.37
N ALA A 182 -36.01 -29.76 -34.61
CA ALA A 182 -36.88 -30.16 -35.70
C ALA A 182 -36.72 -31.67 -35.93
N MET A 183 -37.81 -32.42 -35.74
CA MET A 183 -38.23 -33.58 -36.53
C MET A 183 -39.72 -33.83 -36.27
#